data_AF-A0A7S3MHX4-F1
#
_entry.id   AF-A0A7S3MHX4-F1
#
_cell.length_a   1.000
_cell.length_b   1.000
_cell.length_c   1.000
_cell.angle_alpha   90.00
_cell.angle_beta   90.00
_cell.angle_gamma   90.00
#
_symmetry.space_group_name_H-M   'P 1'
#
loop_
_entity.id
_entity.type
_entity.pdbx_description
1 polymer ?
#
loop_
_entity_poly.entity_id
_entity_poly.type
_entity_poly.pdbx_seq_one_letter_code
_entity_poly.pdbx_strand_id
1 'polypeptide(L)'
;VQEAIMLDISDDEQLLFRHRAQVKGIEGEVEIVLTNTRLSIASSNSADSKNFAWANIAGVKYSPANDPKGRAMVLLKTVIQGSEDVVITLVGPTKEQNFSQQEAMKSIISQIRKT
;
A
#
# COMPACT_ATOMS: atom_id res chain seq x y z
N VAL A 1 -6.99 -23.72 -1.39
CA VAL A 1 -6.22 -23.15 -0.26
C VAL A 1 -5.41 -22.02 -0.85
N GLN A 2 -5.72 -20.77 -0.51
CA GLN A 2 -5.00 -19.61 -1.05
C GLN A 2 -3.69 -19.53 -0.25
N GLU A 3 -2.54 -19.73 -0.91
CA GLU A 3 -1.23 -19.62 -0.26
C GLU A 3 -1.03 -18.18 0.20
N ALA A 4 -0.75 -18.00 1.49
CA ALA A 4 -0.40 -16.70 2.03
C ALA A 4 0.93 -16.26 1.42
N ILE A 5 1.00 -15.02 0.90
CA ILE A 5 2.25 -14.47 0.39
C ILE A 5 3.17 -14.25 1.60
N MET A 6 4.18 -15.10 1.77
CA MET A 6 5.16 -14.96 2.85
C MET A 6 6.10 -13.80 2.52
N LEU A 7 5.84 -12.67 3.16
CA LEU A 7 6.74 -11.53 3.21
C LEU A 7 7.72 -11.74 4.36
N ASP A 8 9.02 -11.69 4.06
CA ASP A 8 10.08 -11.77 5.07
C ASP A 8 10.16 -10.42 5.80
N ILE A 9 9.57 -10.37 6.99
CA ILE A 9 9.57 -9.23 7.92
C ILE A 9 10.63 -9.55 8.96
N SER A 10 11.68 -8.74 9.04
CA SER A 10 12.75 -8.96 10.02
C SER A 10 12.26 -8.74 11.46
N ASP A 11 12.97 -9.27 12.45
CA ASP A 11 12.58 -9.16 13.86
C ASP A 11 12.45 -7.70 14.36
N ASP A 12 13.19 -6.76 13.76
CA ASP A 12 13.12 -5.32 14.07
C ASP A 12 11.99 -4.56 13.34
N GLU A 13 11.25 -5.24 12.45
CA GLU A 13 10.15 -4.66 11.70
C GLU A 13 8.81 -4.98 12.36
N GLN A 14 8.08 -3.93 12.74
CA GLN A 14 6.73 -4.07 13.28
C GLN A 14 5.70 -3.96 12.15
N LEU A 15 4.86 -4.98 12.00
CA LEU A 15 3.69 -4.91 11.11
C LEU A 15 2.66 -3.92 11.65
N LEU A 16 2.29 -2.93 10.83
CA LEU A 16 1.33 -1.87 11.19
C LEU A 16 0.02 -1.99 10.40
N PHE A 17 0.09 -2.47 9.16
CA PHE A 17 -1.08 -2.59 8.29
C PHE A 17 -0.87 -3.70 7.27
N ARG A 18 -1.95 -4.44 6.94
CA ARG A 18 -2.00 -5.38 5.83
C ARG A 18 -3.37 -5.35 5.17
N HIS A 19 -3.43 -5.17 3.86
CA HIS A 19 -4.69 -5.19 3.14
C HIS A 19 -4.52 -5.59 1.68
N ARG A 20 -5.56 -6.21 1.10
CA ARG A 20 -5.60 -6.54 -0.33
C ARG A 20 -5.79 -5.28 -1.17
N ALA A 21 -5.15 -5.26 -2.33
CA ALA A 21 -5.22 -4.14 -3.24
C ALA A 21 -4.99 -4.58 -4.69
N GLN A 22 -5.23 -3.67 -5.61
CA GLN A 22 -4.73 -3.71 -6.98
C GLN A 22 -3.74 -2.58 -7.17
N VAL A 23 -2.64 -2.84 -7.87
CA VAL A 23 -1.61 -1.83 -8.15
C VAL A 23 -1.51 -1.64 -9.65
N LYS A 24 -1.53 -0.39 -10.10
CA LYS A 24 -1.40 -0.07 -11.52
C LYS A 24 -0.09 -0.63 -12.08
N GLY A 25 -0.18 -1.45 -13.13
CA GLY A 25 0.98 -2.06 -13.78
C GLY A 25 1.36 -3.43 -13.21
N ILE A 26 0.66 -3.92 -12.18
CA ILE A 26 0.76 -5.29 -11.68
C ILE A 26 -0.54 -6.01 -12.00
N GLU A 27 -0.45 -7.22 -12.54
CA GLU A 27 -1.61 -8.04 -12.85
C GLU A 27 -2.13 -8.74 -11.59
N GLY A 28 -3.46 -8.72 -11.39
CA GLY A 28 -4.12 -9.39 -10.28
C GLY A 28 -4.20 -8.58 -8.97
N GLU A 29 -4.63 -9.26 -7.91
CA GLU A 29 -4.63 -8.71 -6.54
C GLU A 29 -3.28 -8.95 -5.86
N VAL A 30 -2.87 -7.96 -5.07
CA VAL A 30 -1.64 -7.97 -4.26
C VAL A 30 -1.99 -7.67 -2.81
N GLU A 31 -1.06 -7.93 -1.90
CA GLU A 31 -1.13 -7.44 -0.52
C GLU A 31 -0.26 -6.19 -0.35
N ILE A 32 -0.83 -5.14 0.24
CA ILE A 32 -0.09 -3.98 0.72
C ILE A 32 0.22 -4.21 2.18
N VAL A 33 1.50 -4.21 2.51
CA VAL A 33 2.00 -4.42 3.87
C VAL A 33 2.76 -3.17 4.29
N LEU A 34 2.37 -2.57 5.42
CA LEU A 34 3.10 -1.46 6.02
C LEU A 34 3.79 -1.93 7.28
N THR A 35 5.07 -1.60 7.39
CA THR A 35 5.84 -1.71 8.62
C THR A 35 6.28 -0.33 9.10
N ASN A 36 6.90 -0.27 10.27
CA ASN A 36 7.60 0.93 10.77
C ASN A 36 8.73 1.42 9.84
N THR A 37 9.27 0.59 8.96
CA THR A 37 10.45 0.90 8.11
C THR A 37 10.12 1.05 6.63
N ARG A 38 9.09 0.36 6.11
CA ARG A 38 8.77 0.32 4.68
C ARG A 38 7.29 0.07 4.37
N LEU A 39 6.95 0.36 3.12
CA LEU A 39 5.76 -0.13 2.43
C LEU A 39 6.16 -1.22 1.45
N SER A 40 5.50 -2.37 1.51
CA SER A 40 5.72 -3.50 0.61
C SER A 40 4.47 -3.80 -0.20
N ILE A 41 4.67 -4.06 -1.48
CA ILE A 41 3.70 -4.65 -2.38
C ILE A 41 4.09 -6.12 -2.52
N ALA A 42 3.30 -6.99 -1.91
CA ALA A 42 3.47 -8.43 -1.96
C ALA A 42 2.58 -9.00 -3.07
N SER A 43 3.20 -9.50 -4.13
CA SER A 43 2.49 -10.20 -5.21
C SER A 43 2.80 -11.68 -5.15
N SER A 44 1.84 -12.51 -5.57
CA SER A 44 2.09 -13.95 -5.78
C SER A 44 3.14 -14.20 -6.86
N ASN A 45 3.29 -13.26 -7.80
CA ASN A 45 4.43 -13.21 -8.70
C ASN A 45 5.55 -12.37 -8.06
N SER A 46 6.63 -13.04 -7.64
CA SER A 46 7.75 -12.37 -6.93
C SER A 46 8.40 -11.27 -7.76
N ALA A 47 8.36 -11.35 -9.10
CA ALA A 47 8.89 -10.32 -10.00
C ALA A 47 8.16 -8.97 -9.89
N ASP A 48 6.88 -9.00 -9.48
CA ASP A 48 6.05 -7.81 -9.31
C ASP A 48 6.11 -7.24 -7.89
N SER A 49 6.74 -7.95 -6.96
CA SER A 49 6.86 -7.50 -5.58
C SER A 49 7.82 -6.31 -5.48
N LYS A 50 7.38 -5.24 -4.79
CA LYS A 50 8.16 -4.00 -4.65
C LYS A 50 8.23 -3.57 -3.19
N ASN A 51 9.36 -3.01 -2.78
CA ASN A 51 9.58 -2.49 -1.44
C ASN A 51 10.00 -1.03 -1.50
N PHE A 52 9.38 -0.20 -0.66
CA PHE A 52 9.64 1.24 -0.58
C PHE A 52 9.91 1.61 0.87
N ALA A 53 11.19 1.86 1.20
CA ALA A 53 11.54 2.46 2.48
C ALA A 53 10.85 3.83 2.62
N TRP A 54 10.44 4.21 3.84
CA TRP A 54 9.74 5.48 4.05
C TRP A 54 10.55 6.71 3.61
N ALA A 55 11.88 6.66 3.76
CA ALA A 55 12.80 7.69 3.28
C ALA A 55 12.73 7.91 1.75
N ASN A 56 12.27 6.91 1.00
CA ASN A 56 12.16 6.97 -0.46
C ASN A 56 10.79 7.45 -0.95
N ILE A 57 9.87 7.82 -0.05
CA ILE A 57 8.53 8.30 -0.38
C ILE A 57 8.45 9.81 -0.16
N ALA A 58 8.45 10.57 -1.26
CA ALA A 58 8.33 12.03 -1.26
C ALA A 58 6.95 12.50 -0.77
N GLY A 59 5.90 11.78 -1.15
CA GLY A 59 4.54 12.18 -0.84
C GLY A 59 3.52 11.07 -1.04
N VAL A 60 2.40 11.22 -0.35
CA VAL A 60 1.25 10.32 -0.46
C VAL A 60 -0.01 11.14 -0.65
N LYS A 61 -0.84 10.76 -1.61
CA LYS A 61 -2.17 11.34 -1.85
C LYS A 61 -3.22 10.26 -1.77
N TYR A 62 -4.43 10.65 -1.40
CA TYR A 62 -5.57 9.77 -1.22
C TYR A 62 -6.72 10.27 -2.08
N SER A 63 -7.50 9.35 -2.66
CA SER A 63 -8.78 9.70 -3.27
C SER A 63 -9.74 10.27 -2.22
N PRO A 64 -10.67 11.17 -2.61
CA PRO A 64 -11.68 11.65 -1.68
C PRO A 64 -12.74 10.56 -1.40
N ALA A 65 -13.40 10.65 -0.25
CA ALA A 65 -14.44 9.69 0.16
C ALA A 65 -15.64 9.62 -0.80
N ASN A 66 -15.87 10.66 -1.59
CA ASN A 66 -16.93 10.76 -2.59
C ASN A 66 -16.43 10.50 -4.03
N ASP A 67 -15.33 9.76 -4.21
CA ASP A 67 -14.86 9.37 -5.55
C ASP A 67 -16.03 8.81 -6.39
N PRO A 68 -16.31 9.34 -7.60
CA PRO A 68 -17.49 8.94 -8.37
C PRO A 68 -17.49 7.46 -8.77
N LYS A 69 -16.32 6.85 -8.85
CA LYS A 69 -16.16 5.41 -9.11
C LYS A 69 -16.16 4.61 -7.81
N GLY A 70 -16.14 5.29 -6.67
CA GLY A 70 -16.04 4.79 -5.30
C GLY A 70 -14.84 3.89 -5.09
N ARG A 71 -13.71 4.29 -5.67
CA ARG A 71 -12.44 3.57 -5.52
C ARG A 71 -11.63 4.27 -4.43
N ALA A 72 -11.24 3.52 -3.41
CA ALA A 72 -10.32 3.99 -2.39
C ALA A 72 -8.88 3.85 -2.90
N MET A 73 -8.34 4.93 -3.47
CA MET A 73 -7.03 4.95 -4.12
C MET A 73 -5.96 5.68 -3.32
N VAL A 74 -4.76 5.12 -3.26
CA VAL A 74 -3.57 5.73 -2.67
C VAL A 74 -2.52 5.93 -3.76
N LEU A 75 -2.04 7.14 -3.91
CA LEU A 75 -0.96 7.50 -4.83
C LEU A 75 0.32 7.76 -4.01
N LEU A 76 1.35 6.95 -4.22
CA LEU A 76 2.68 7.15 -3.64
C LEU A 76 3.59 7.80 -4.67
N LYS A 77 4.26 8.88 -4.28
CA LYS A 77 5.30 9.53 -5.05
C LYS A 77 6.66 9.15 -4.49
N THR A 78 7.50 8.54 -5.32
CA THR A 78 8.83 8.08 -4.92
C THR A 78 9.90 9.10 -5.31
N VAL A 79 11.01 9.14 -4.57
CA VAL A 79 12.20 9.96 -4.91
C VAL A 79 13.32 9.18 -5.59
N ILE A 80 13.09 7.89 -5.87
CA ILE A 80 14.05 7.02 -6.55
C ILE A 80 14.10 7.42 -8.03
N GLN A 81 15.30 7.39 -8.63
CA GLN A 81 15.53 7.69 -10.05
C GLN A 81 14.57 6.86 -10.93
N GLY A 82 13.78 7.53 -11.79
CA GLY A 82 12.71 6.91 -12.57
C GLY A 82 11.28 7.24 -12.11
N SER A 83 11.12 7.95 -10.98
CA SER A 83 9.89 8.61 -10.50
C SER A 83 8.58 7.96 -10.94
N GLU A 84 8.39 6.68 -10.60
CA GLU A 84 7.11 6.02 -10.81
C GLU A 84 6.14 6.47 -9.70
N ASP A 85 5.06 7.10 -10.13
CA ASP A 85 3.85 7.30 -9.34
C ASP A 85 3.18 5.93 -9.15
N VAL A 86 3.22 5.40 -7.92
CA VAL A 86 2.61 4.11 -7.60
C VAL A 86 1.16 4.32 -7.22
N VAL A 87 0.24 3.77 -8.01
CA VAL A 87 -1.20 3.88 -7.79
C VAL A 87 -1.73 2.56 -7.22
N ILE A 88 -2.18 2.61 -5.98
CA ILE A 88 -2.77 1.50 -5.23
C ILE A 88 -4.27 1.73 -5.14
N THR A 89 -5.08 0.71 -5.39
CA THR A 89 -6.54 0.71 -5.15
C THR A 89 -6.85 -0.36 -4.12
N LEU A 90 -7.35 0.02 -2.95
CA LEU A 90 -7.70 -0.95 -1.90
C LEU A 90 -8.92 -1.77 -2.30
N VAL A 91 -8.85 -3.09 -2.06
CA VAL A 91 -9.89 -4.04 -2.47
C VAL A 91 -10.39 -4.83 -1.26
N GLY A 92 -11.66 -4.64 -0.99
CA GLY A 92 -12.44 -5.31 0.04
C GLY A 92 -13.89 -5.52 -0.42
N PRO A 93 -14.68 -6.26 0.37
CA PRO A 93 -16.04 -6.68 0.00
C PRO A 93 -17.03 -5.52 -0.16
N THR A 94 -16.79 -4.37 0.47
CA THR A 94 -17.66 -3.17 0.36
C THR A 94 -16.86 -1.90 0.14
N LYS A 95 -17.50 -0.88 -0.47
CA LYS A 95 -16.87 0.44 -0.67
C LYS A 95 -16.53 1.09 0.67
N GLU A 96 -17.43 1.00 1.64
CA GLU A 96 -17.28 1.57 2.99
C GLU A 96 -16.04 1.00 3.67
N GLN A 97 -15.81 -0.32 3.54
CA GLN A 97 -14.61 -0.94 4.06
C GLN A 97 -13.36 -0.41 3.36
N ASN A 98 -13.36 -0.28 2.03
CA ASN A 98 -12.20 0.21 1.28
C ASN A 98 -11.79 1.63 1.73
N PHE A 99 -12.77 2.53 1.92
CA PHE A 99 -12.51 3.88 2.41
C PHE A 99 -12.11 3.91 3.89
N SER A 100 -12.70 3.07 4.73
CA SER A 100 -12.28 2.93 6.13
C SER A 100 -10.83 2.47 6.24
N GLN A 101 -10.42 1.49 5.42
CA GLN A 101 -9.04 1.01 5.37
C GLN A 101 -8.07 2.06 4.79
N GLN A 102 -8.52 2.87 3.83
CA GLN A 102 -7.74 4.00 3.31
C GLN A 102 -7.46 5.04 4.40
N GLU A 103 -8.47 5.40 5.20
CA GLU A 103 -8.27 6.35 6.31
C GLU A 103 -7.38 5.76 7.42
N ALA A 104 -7.50 4.46 7.71
CA ALA A 104 -6.58 3.78 8.63
C ALA A 104 -5.13 3.82 8.11
N MET A 105 -4.91 3.46 6.85
CA MET A 105 -3.61 3.52 6.18
C MET A 105 -3.04 4.94 6.21
N LYS A 106 -3.86 5.94 5.93
CA LYS A 106 -3.49 7.37 5.98
C LYS A 106 -3.06 7.82 7.36
N SER A 107 -3.78 7.41 8.41
CA SER A 107 -3.43 7.70 9.79
C SER A 107 -2.05 7.14 10.15
N ILE A 108 -1.80 5.86 9.82
CA ILE A 108 -0.53 5.17 10.07
C ILE A 108 0.62 5.86 9.34
N ILE A 109 0.48 6.09 8.03
CA ILE A 109 1.53 6.76 7.23
C ILE A 109 1.79 8.17 7.77
N SER A 110 0.76 8.89 8.19
CA SER A 110 0.94 10.21 8.79
C SER A 110 1.69 10.17 10.12
N GLN A 111 1.57 9.11 10.91
CA GLN A 111 2.32 8.95 12.16
C GLN A 111 3.79 8.63 11.88
N ILE A 112 4.05 7.68 10.99
CA ILE A 112 5.41 7.28 10.57
C ILE A 112 6.20 8.47 10.00
N ARG A 113 5.55 9.34 9.22
CA ARG A 113 6.25 10.47 8.57
C ARG A 113 6.44 11.70 9.48
N LYS A 114 5.97 11.65 10.73
CA LYS A 114 6.18 12.71 11.74
C LYS A 114 7.36 12.44 12.68
N THR A 115 7.78 11.18 12.79
CA THR A 115 9.00 10.76 13.50
C THR A 115 10.23 11.01 12.65
#